data_AF-A0A0Q9LKH3-F1
#
_entry.id   AF-A0A0Q9LKH3-F1
#
_cell.length_a   1.000
_cell.length_b   1.000
_cell.length_c   1.000
_cell.angle_alpha   90.00
_cell.angle_beta   90.00
_cell.angle_gamma   90.00
#
_symmetry.space_group_name_H-M   'P 1'
#
loop_
_entity.id
_entity.type
_entity.pdbx_description
1 polymer ?
#
loop_
_entity_poly.entity_id
_entity_poly.type
_entity_poly.pdbx_seq_one_letter_code
_entity_poly.pdbx_strand_id
1 'polypeptide(L)'
;MPNMNSGLRLAYATSQQFSPGGGIHVSYTYVIAKVANLGYDKKVFLHYREGFGPWKQRQMSWIEWQGDHDIFSTGAPNDSPPSAAEFALSYTVNGQTYWDSQYGQNYQTPPLTTVTGGNIALFGATTRFAGLGPTQRDVAGDIYVNNLSPQKDVGIRMSTDGGSVWHDVAAHYVGTSTEAAYANQGIAEKWQFISPAFVSSQPLRLAAYYRDLTSGDTYWDNNFGNDYLLSPQPNSRVR
;
A
#
# COMPACT_ATOMS: atom_id res chain seq x y z
N MET A 1 0.61 20.90 7.85
CA MET A 1 0.60 19.50 7.39
C MET A 1 1.48 19.45 6.14
N PRO A 2 2.57 18.67 6.10
CA PRO A 2 3.41 18.59 4.90
C PRO A 2 2.58 17.93 3.80
N ASN A 3 2.58 18.54 2.61
CA ASN A 3 1.77 18.17 1.46
C ASN A 3 1.87 16.67 1.14
N MET A 4 0.84 15.91 1.51
CA MET A 4 0.60 14.60 0.90
C MET A 4 0.31 14.84 -0.58
N ASN A 5 1.08 14.20 -1.47
CA ASN A 5 0.78 14.19 -2.90
C ASN A 5 -0.64 13.63 -3.08
N SER A 6 -1.58 14.52 -3.37
CA SER A 6 -3.01 14.25 -3.27
C SER A 6 -3.58 13.36 -4.38
N GLY A 7 -2.72 12.73 -5.19
CA GLY A 7 -3.15 11.91 -6.32
C GLY A 7 -2.36 10.61 -6.56
N LEU A 8 -1.22 10.40 -5.90
CA LEU A 8 -0.35 9.26 -6.18
C LEU A 8 0.40 8.84 -4.93
N ARG A 9 0.41 7.54 -4.65
CA ARG A 9 1.20 6.96 -3.56
C ARG A 9 1.66 5.54 -3.91
N LEU A 10 2.90 5.22 -3.55
CA LEU A 10 3.38 3.85 -3.50
C LEU A 10 2.59 3.07 -2.43
N ALA A 11 1.91 2.00 -2.83
CA ALA A 11 1.40 1.03 -1.86
C ALA A 11 2.58 0.24 -1.30
N TYR A 12 3.26 -0.50 -2.18
CA TYR A 12 4.49 -1.19 -1.86
C TYR A 12 5.34 -1.44 -3.10
N ALA A 13 6.64 -1.59 -2.89
CA ALA A 13 7.55 -2.15 -3.88
C ALA A 13 8.34 -3.29 -3.26
N THR A 14 8.56 -4.34 -4.04
CA THR A 14 9.30 -5.52 -3.62
C THR A 14 10.36 -5.87 -4.64
N SER A 15 11.63 -5.90 -4.22
CA SER A 15 12.74 -6.37 -5.03
C SER A 15 13.01 -7.86 -4.77
N GLN A 16 13.36 -8.57 -5.83
CA GLN A 16 13.68 -9.99 -5.81
C GLN A 16 14.98 -10.26 -6.54
N GLN A 17 15.68 -11.29 -6.07
CA GLN A 17 16.85 -11.85 -6.74
C GLN A 17 16.84 -13.36 -6.57
N PHE A 18 17.00 -14.09 -7.66
CA PHE A 18 17.16 -15.54 -7.61
C PHE A 18 18.03 -16.04 -8.76
N SER A 19 18.56 -17.25 -8.60
CA SER A 19 19.45 -17.89 -9.56
C SER A 19 18.87 -19.25 -9.96
N PRO A 20 18.18 -19.39 -11.11
CA PRO A 20 17.54 -20.64 -11.50
C PRO A 20 18.52 -21.76 -11.89
N GLY A 21 19.83 -21.49 -11.88
CA GLY A 21 20.90 -22.42 -12.30
C GLY A 21 21.62 -21.94 -13.57
N GLY A 22 22.72 -22.61 -13.91
CA GLY A 22 23.46 -22.35 -15.16
C GLY A 22 24.13 -20.97 -15.26
N GLY A 23 24.39 -20.29 -14.13
CA GLY A 23 25.01 -18.96 -14.11
C GLY A 23 24.05 -17.79 -14.40
N ILE A 24 22.74 -18.05 -14.50
CA ILE A 24 21.73 -17.02 -14.68
C ILE A 24 21.39 -16.38 -13.33
N HIS A 25 21.37 -15.04 -13.31
CA HIS A 25 20.89 -14.24 -12.19
C HIS A 25 19.72 -13.38 -12.66
N VAL A 26 18.58 -13.51 -11.98
CA VAL A 26 17.38 -12.74 -12.26
C VAL A 26 17.16 -11.79 -11.10
N SER A 27 17.02 -10.50 -11.42
CA SER A 27 16.65 -9.45 -10.46
C SER A 27 15.52 -8.62 -11.02
N TYR A 28 14.52 -8.33 -10.20
CA TYR A 28 13.39 -7.49 -10.59
C TYR A 28 12.74 -6.83 -9.37
N THR A 29 12.02 -5.73 -9.62
CA THR A 29 11.30 -4.94 -8.63
C THR A 29 9.85 -4.83 -9.09
N TYR A 30 8.97 -5.43 -8.31
CA TYR A 30 7.53 -5.31 -8.46
C TYR A 30 7.06 -4.07 -7.71
N VAL A 31 6.27 -3.20 -8.34
CA VAL A 31 5.84 -1.93 -7.75
C VAL A 31 4.34 -1.80 -7.91
N ILE A 32 3.63 -1.55 -6.81
CA ILE A 32 2.20 -1.25 -6.77
C ILE A 32 1.98 0.20 -6.35
N ALA A 33 1.21 0.94 -7.14
CA ALA A 33 0.83 2.31 -6.85
C ALA A 33 -0.70 2.46 -6.70
N LYS A 34 -1.12 3.26 -5.71
CA LYS A 34 -2.47 3.79 -5.58
C LYS A 34 -2.53 5.13 -6.32
N VAL A 35 -3.56 5.31 -7.14
CA VAL A 35 -3.70 6.48 -8.02
C VAL A 35 -5.11 7.04 -7.88
N ALA A 36 -5.26 8.25 -7.36
CA ALA A 36 -6.58 8.86 -7.17
C ALA A 36 -7.30 9.04 -8.52
N ASN A 37 -8.61 8.79 -8.54
CA ASN A 37 -9.39 8.89 -9.76
C ASN A 37 -9.82 10.34 -10.08
N LEU A 38 -8.87 11.14 -10.54
CA LEU A 38 -9.07 12.55 -10.89
C LEU A 38 -9.48 12.77 -12.35
N GLY A 39 -9.48 11.71 -13.17
CA GLY A 39 -9.79 11.76 -14.60
C GLY A 39 -9.57 10.42 -15.29
N TYR A 40 -10.07 10.30 -16.52
CA TYR A 40 -10.01 9.05 -17.28
C TYR A 40 -8.63 8.77 -17.91
N ASP A 41 -8.03 9.77 -18.56
CA ASP A 41 -6.71 9.63 -19.20
C ASP A 41 -5.59 9.73 -18.16
N LYS A 42 -5.26 8.59 -17.56
CA LYS A 42 -4.21 8.47 -16.53
C LYS A 42 -2.92 7.96 -17.15
N LYS A 43 -1.83 8.69 -16.94
CA LYS A 43 -0.48 8.27 -17.31
C LYS A 43 0.36 8.08 -16.06
N VAL A 44 0.62 6.84 -15.71
CA VAL A 44 1.37 6.46 -14.50
C VAL A 44 2.71 5.87 -14.92
N PHE A 45 3.79 6.39 -14.35
CA PHE A 45 5.14 5.96 -14.68
C PHE A 45 5.97 5.68 -13.43
N LEU A 46 6.76 4.62 -13.51
CA LEU A 46 7.93 4.38 -12.69
C LEU A 46 9.13 5.08 -13.33
N HIS A 47 9.78 5.95 -12.59
CA HIS A 47 11.10 6.50 -12.91
C HIS A 47 12.13 5.77 -12.04
N TYR A 48 13.10 5.08 -12.63
CA TYR A 48 13.99 4.21 -11.87
C TYR A 48 15.41 4.18 -12.42
N ARG A 49 16.36 3.75 -11.59
CA ARG A 49 17.72 3.39 -12.03
C ARG A 49 18.14 2.02 -11.51
N GLU A 50 18.98 1.36 -12.29
CA GLU A 50 19.63 0.10 -11.94
C GLU A 50 21.00 0.42 -11.31
N GLY A 51 21.10 0.32 -9.98
CA GLY A 51 22.30 0.75 -9.24
C GLY A 51 22.63 2.23 -9.50
N PHE A 52 23.89 2.52 -9.84
CA PHE A 52 24.35 3.87 -10.21
C PHE A 52 24.17 4.20 -11.70
N GLY A 53 23.37 3.39 -12.42
CA GLY A 53 23.09 3.60 -13.83
C GLY A 53 22.24 4.84 -14.13
N PRO A 54 21.99 5.14 -15.41
CA PRO A 54 21.13 6.24 -15.82
C PRO A 54 19.68 6.01 -15.38
N TRP A 55 18.95 7.10 -15.20
CA TRP A 55 17.50 7.07 -15.01
C TRP A 55 16.79 6.57 -16.26
N LYS A 56 15.83 5.69 -16.05
CA LYS A 56 14.93 5.09 -17.04
C LYS A 56 13.49 5.35 -16.61
N GLN A 57 12.58 5.23 -17.55
CA GLN A 57 11.16 5.39 -17.30
C GLN A 57 10.40 4.18 -17.83
N ARG A 58 9.39 3.73 -17.10
CA ARG A 58 8.49 2.64 -17.49
C ARG A 58 7.06 3.04 -17.20
N GLN A 59 6.17 2.87 -18.18
CA GLN A 59 4.74 3.05 -17.96
C GLN A 59 4.20 1.89 -17.11
N MET A 60 3.40 2.22 -16.09
CA MET A 60 2.72 1.23 -15.26
C MET A 60 1.38 0.86 -15.89
N SER A 61 0.99 -0.40 -15.70
CA SER A 61 -0.27 -0.95 -16.19
C SER A 61 -1.35 -0.79 -15.14
N TRP A 62 -2.56 -0.41 -15.56
CA TRP A 62 -3.75 -0.46 -14.72
C TRP A 62 -4.09 -1.91 -14.37
N ILE A 63 -4.43 -2.18 -13.11
CA ILE A 63 -4.73 -3.51 -12.60
C ILE A 63 -6.20 -3.62 -12.22
N GLU A 64 -6.67 -2.72 -11.35
CA GLU A 64 -8.04 -2.77 -10.85
C GLU A 64 -8.55 -1.39 -10.40
N TRP A 65 -9.87 -1.30 -10.35
CA TRP A 65 -10.63 -0.15 -9.87
C TRP A 65 -11.07 -0.39 -8.42
N GLN A 66 -10.81 0.57 -7.53
CA GLN A 66 -11.16 0.50 -6.09
C GLN A 66 -12.26 1.49 -5.68
N GLY A 67 -12.89 2.20 -6.63
CA GLY A 67 -14.04 3.07 -6.36
C GLY A 67 -13.71 4.57 -6.27
N ASP A 68 -12.61 4.94 -5.64
CA ASP A 68 -12.13 6.34 -5.58
C ASP A 68 -10.66 6.48 -5.99
N HIS A 69 -9.98 5.35 -6.17
CA HIS A 69 -8.65 5.24 -6.70
C HIS A 69 -8.52 3.98 -7.57
N ASP A 70 -7.46 3.95 -8.35
CA ASP A 70 -7.02 2.82 -9.16
C ASP A 70 -5.74 2.22 -8.59
N ILE A 71 -5.53 0.95 -8.88
CA ILE A 71 -4.27 0.25 -8.62
C ILE A 71 -3.50 0.09 -9.93
N PHE A 72 -2.24 0.49 -9.91
CA PHE A 72 -1.30 0.34 -11.03
C PHE A 72 -0.11 -0.52 -10.63
N SER A 73 0.46 -1.24 -11.59
CA SER A 73 1.61 -2.12 -11.38
C SER A 73 2.66 -2.05 -12.49
N THR A 74 3.91 -2.38 -12.16
CA THR A 74 4.99 -2.59 -13.15
C THR A 74 4.90 -3.92 -13.91
N GLY A 75 4.00 -4.83 -13.50
CA GLY A 75 3.86 -6.15 -14.12
C GLY A 75 2.45 -6.42 -14.62
N ALA A 76 2.22 -6.23 -15.93
CA ALA A 76 1.31 -7.14 -16.61
C ALA A 76 1.94 -8.55 -16.58
N PRO A 77 1.17 -9.65 -16.58
CA PRO A 77 1.69 -11.02 -16.39
C PRO A 77 2.81 -11.46 -17.35
N ASN A 78 3.03 -10.75 -18.46
CA ASN A 78 3.98 -11.10 -19.52
C ASN A 78 5.15 -10.11 -19.67
N ASP A 79 5.28 -9.15 -18.76
CA ASP A 79 6.21 -8.03 -18.90
C ASP A 79 7.35 -8.19 -17.89
N SER A 80 8.60 -8.31 -18.36
CA SER A 80 9.77 -8.48 -17.47
C SER A 80 9.92 -7.27 -16.57
N PRO A 81 9.72 -7.37 -15.24
CA PRO A 81 9.77 -6.21 -14.35
C PRO A 81 11.21 -5.64 -14.25
N PRO A 82 11.37 -4.33 -14.01
CA PRO A 82 12.69 -3.70 -13.98
C PRO A 82 13.45 -4.06 -12.70
N SER A 83 14.78 -4.10 -12.72
CA SER A 83 15.59 -4.21 -11.49
C SER A 83 15.86 -2.82 -10.89
N ALA A 84 14.84 -2.18 -10.32
CA ALA A 84 14.96 -0.86 -9.74
C ALA A 84 15.70 -0.91 -8.39
N ALA A 85 16.87 -0.28 -8.30
CA ALA A 85 17.58 -0.05 -7.03
C ALA A 85 17.08 1.22 -6.34
N GLU A 86 16.74 2.23 -7.14
CA GLU A 86 16.11 3.47 -6.71
C GLU A 86 15.02 3.87 -7.69
N PHE A 87 13.91 4.41 -7.18
CA PHE A 87 12.82 4.87 -8.02
C PHE A 87 11.93 5.97 -7.40
N ALA A 88 11.17 6.62 -8.27
CA ALA A 88 10.05 7.50 -7.93
C ALA A 88 8.87 7.21 -8.86
N LEU A 89 7.68 7.61 -8.46
CA LEU A 89 6.46 7.46 -9.25
C LEU A 89 5.99 8.82 -9.75
N SER A 90 5.40 8.84 -10.94
CA SER A 90 4.68 10.01 -11.45
C SER A 90 3.31 9.62 -11.98
N TYR A 91 2.34 10.52 -11.85
CA TYR A 91 0.99 10.37 -12.34
C TYR A 91 0.56 11.67 -13.00
N THR A 92 0.26 11.61 -14.30
CA THR A 92 -0.27 12.75 -15.05
C THR A 92 -1.72 12.53 -15.45
N VAL A 93 -2.57 13.52 -15.19
CA VAL A 93 -4.00 13.54 -15.51
C VAL A 93 -4.48 14.98 -15.66
N ASN A 94 -5.35 15.26 -16.63
CA ASN A 94 -5.88 16.60 -16.90
C ASN A 94 -4.81 17.71 -16.98
N GLY A 95 -3.63 17.40 -17.49
CA GLY A 95 -2.50 18.33 -17.61
C GLY A 95 -1.73 18.62 -16.30
N GLN A 96 -2.06 17.94 -15.20
CA GLN A 96 -1.36 18.05 -13.92
C GLN A 96 -0.52 16.80 -13.65
N THR A 97 0.67 16.96 -13.06
CA THR A 97 1.56 15.84 -12.70
C THR A 97 1.81 15.80 -11.19
N TYR A 98 1.53 14.65 -10.59
CA TYR A 98 1.80 14.31 -9.19
C TYR A 98 3.03 13.41 -9.11
N TRP A 99 3.82 13.55 -8.05
CA TRP A 99 5.09 12.82 -7.88
C TRP A 99 5.15 12.15 -6.52
N ASP A 100 5.36 10.85 -6.46
CA ASP A 100 5.70 10.20 -5.19
C ASP A 100 7.17 9.77 -5.20
N SER A 101 7.97 10.54 -4.46
CA SER A 101 9.43 10.38 -4.35
C SER A 101 9.88 10.29 -2.89
N GLN A 102 9.02 9.80 -1.98
CA GLN A 102 9.36 9.66 -0.55
C GLN A 102 9.95 10.97 0.02
N TYR A 103 9.22 12.08 -0.12
CA TYR A 103 9.64 13.41 0.32
C TYR A 103 10.95 13.91 -0.33
N GLY A 104 11.20 13.54 -1.60
CA GLY A 104 12.35 13.97 -2.38
C GLY A 104 13.60 13.09 -2.25
N GLN A 105 13.55 12.02 -1.45
CA GLN A 105 14.68 11.10 -1.26
C GLN A 105 14.70 9.94 -2.25
N ASN A 106 13.59 9.76 -2.99
CA ASN A 106 13.27 8.57 -3.77
C ASN A 106 13.18 7.31 -2.92
N TYR A 107 12.50 6.29 -3.45
CA TYR A 107 12.43 4.99 -2.83
C TYR A 107 13.71 4.21 -3.10
N GLN A 108 14.23 3.57 -2.08
CA GLN A 108 15.39 2.68 -2.16
C GLN A 108 14.91 1.24 -2.00
N THR A 109 15.24 0.38 -2.94
CA THR A 109 14.93 -1.05 -2.90
C THR A 109 16.21 -1.85 -3.12
N PRO A 110 17.03 -2.04 -2.06
CA PRO A 110 18.12 -3.01 -2.09
C PRO A 110 17.60 -4.40 -2.47
N PRO A 111 18.45 -5.36 -2.88
CA PRO A 111 17.98 -6.71 -3.22
C PRO A 111 17.25 -7.40 -2.07
N LEU A 112 16.16 -8.12 -2.38
CA LEU A 112 15.35 -8.88 -1.42
C LEU A 112 14.71 -8.00 -0.35
N THR A 113 14.02 -6.93 -0.75
CA THR A 113 13.43 -5.96 0.17
C THR A 113 12.00 -5.63 -0.20
N THR A 114 11.22 -5.16 0.77
CA THR A 114 9.89 -4.60 0.53
C THR A 114 9.78 -3.27 1.26
N VAL A 115 9.28 -2.23 0.59
CA VAL A 115 9.09 -0.89 1.15
C VAL A 115 7.70 -0.37 0.85
N THR A 116 7.17 0.48 1.71
CA THR A 116 5.86 1.14 1.57
C THR A 116 6.01 2.65 1.40
N GLY A 117 5.05 3.27 0.71
CA GLY A 117 4.98 4.73 0.57
C GLY A 117 4.47 5.40 1.83
N GLY A 118 5.12 6.48 2.27
CA GLY A 118 4.71 7.20 3.48
C GLY A 118 4.78 6.35 4.76
N ASN A 119 5.60 5.30 4.76
CA ASN A 119 5.88 4.37 5.87
C ASN A 119 4.75 3.44 6.31
N ILE A 120 3.59 3.51 5.65
CA ILE A 120 2.46 2.64 5.90
C ILE A 120 1.64 2.47 4.62
N ALA A 121 1.14 1.26 4.40
CA ALA A 121 0.12 0.97 3.41
C ALA A 121 -0.92 0.02 3.98
N LEU A 122 -2.19 0.35 3.82
CA LEU A 122 -3.24 -0.65 3.85
C LEU A 122 -2.98 -1.60 2.67
N PHE A 123 -2.80 -2.88 2.94
CA PHE A 123 -2.59 -3.89 1.88
C PHE A 123 -3.92 -4.50 1.43
N GLY A 124 -4.87 -4.56 2.36
CA GLY A 124 -6.25 -4.85 2.06
C GLY A 124 -7.10 -4.97 3.32
N ALA A 125 -8.38 -4.65 3.18
CA ALA A 125 -9.39 -4.86 4.20
C ALA A 125 -10.62 -5.52 3.58
N THR A 126 -11.26 -6.42 4.31
CA THR A 126 -12.45 -7.14 3.86
C THR A 126 -13.50 -7.17 4.96
N THR A 127 -14.73 -6.80 4.62
CA THR A 127 -15.89 -7.05 5.47
C THR A 127 -16.21 -8.55 5.44
N ARG A 128 -16.32 -9.21 6.60
CA ARG A 128 -16.69 -10.63 6.70
C ARG A 128 -17.88 -10.83 7.63
N PHE A 129 -18.45 -12.02 7.58
CA PHE A 129 -19.38 -12.47 8.63
C PHE A 129 -18.60 -12.65 9.94
N ALA A 130 -19.20 -12.19 11.04
CA ALA A 130 -18.66 -12.37 12.38
C ALA A 130 -19.66 -13.11 13.27
N GLY A 131 -19.18 -14.05 14.08
CA GLY A 131 -20.02 -14.85 14.97
C GLY A 131 -20.94 -15.85 14.24
N LEU A 132 -22.01 -16.26 14.93
CA LEU A 132 -22.98 -17.26 14.43
C LEU A 132 -24.23 -16.64 13.78
N GLY A 133 -24.39 -15.32 13.84
CA GLY A 133 -25.58 -14.60 13.36
C GLY A 133 -25.44 -14.05 11.94
N PRO A 134 -26.52 -13.94 11.15
CA PRO A 134 -26.45 -13.53 9.75
C PRO A 134 -26.20 -12.03 9.55
N THR A 135 -26.32 -11.20 10.59
CA THR A 135 -26.24 -9.73 10.53
C THR A 135 -24.95 -9.16 11.08
N GLN A 136 -24.24 -9.92 11.90
CA GLN A 136 -23.03 -9.45 12.55
C GLN A 136 -21.84 -9.54 11.58
N ARG A 137 -21.03 -8.49 11.57
CA ARG A 137 -19.90 -8.30 10.67
C ARG A 137 -18.67 -7.92 11.47
N ASP A 138 -17.51 -8.13 10.88
CA ASP A 138 -16.29 -7.43 11.27
C ASP A 138 -15.51 -7.07 10.01
N VAL A 139 -14.45 -6.27 10.17
CA VAL A 139 -13.48 -5.98 9.11
C VAL A 139 -12.15 -6.57 9.52
N ALA A 140 -11.57 -7.39 8.64
CA ALA A 140 -10.24 -7.96 8.82
C ALA A 140 -9.33 -7.57 7.66
N GLY A 141 -8.04 -7.42 7.93
CA GLY A 141 -7.10 -6.97 6.90
C GLY A 141 -5.65 -7.02 7.31
N ASP A 142 -4.82 -6.66 6.34
CA ASP A 142 -3.36 -6.62 6.43
C ASP A 142 -2.89 -5.18 6.23
N ILE A 143 -1.88 -4.78 7.01
CA ILE A 143 -1.17 -3.49 6.92
C ILE A 143 0.31 -3.79 6.74
N TYR A 144 0.97 -3.07 5.84
CA TYR A 144 2.43 -3.05 5.75
C TYR A 144 2.98 -1.74 6.32
N VAL A 145 4.04 -1.84 7.11
CA VAL A 145 4.73 -0.67 7.67
C VAL A 145 6.23 -0.79 7.46
N ASN A 146 6.90 0.32 7.14
CA ASN A 146 8.36 0.36 7.15
C ASN A 146 8.84 0.26 8.62
N ASN A 147 9.83 -0.58 8.90
CA ASN A 147 10.32 -0.77 10.26
C ASN A 147 11.23 0.38 10.73
N LEU A 148 10.65 1.51 11.14
CA LEU A 148 11.43 2.69 11.58
C LEU A 148 11.91 2.62 13.03
N SER A 149 11.12 2.02 13.93
CA SER A 149 11.45 1.88 15.34
C SER A 149 10.86 0.58 15.91
N PRO A 150 11.39 -0.01 16.99
CA PRO A 150 10.79 -1.20 17.60
C PRO A 150 9.54 -0.88 18.45
N GLN A 151 9.42 0.35 18.96
CA GLN A 151 8.27 0.79 19.75
C GLN A 151 7.27 1.51 18.85
N LYS A 152 6.24 0.77 18.41
CA LYS A 152 5.23 1.27 17.49
C LYS A 152 3.83 0.86 17.88
N ASP A 153 2.87 1.68 17.48
CA ASP A 153 1.44 1.38 17.51
C ASP A 153 0.91 1.41 16.07
N VAL A 154 0.39 0.28 15.59
CA VAL A 154 -0.10 0.08 14.23
C VAL A 154 -1.54 -0.41 14.30
N GLY A 155 -2.41 0.15 13.47
CA GLY A 155 -3.81 -0.25 13.48
C GLY A 155 -4.61 0.45 12.38
N ILE A 156 -5.93 0.37 12.50
CA ILE A 156 -6.84 1.18 11.70
C ILE A 156 -7.64 2.11 12.60
N ARG A 157 -8.01 3.27 12.07
CA ARG A 157 -9.08 4.12 12.61
C ARG A 157 -10.31 3.91 11.75
N MET A 158 -11.42 3.49 12.36
CA MET A 158 -12.61 3.03 11.64
C MET A 158 -13.88 3.68 12.17
N SER A 159 -14.85 3.87 11.27
CA SER A 159 -16.23 4.26 11.57
C SER A 159 -17.20 3.28 10.91
N THR A 160 -18.22 2.87 11.67
CA THR A 160 -19.30 1.99 11.21
C THR A 160 -20.61 2.73 10.95
N ASP A 161 -20.64 4.04 11.12
CA ASP A 161 -21.85 4.89 11.08
C ASP A 161 -21.71 6.05 10.07
N GLY A 162 -21.03 5.78 8.95
CA GLY A 162 -20.85 6.75 7.86
C GLY A 162 -19.84 7.86 8.16
N GLY A 163 -19.07 7.76 9.24
CA GLY A 163 -18.03 8.73 9.64
C GLY A 163 -18.38 9.58 10.85
N SER A 164 -19.43 9.24 11.60
CA SER A 164 -19.89 10.06 12.74
C SER A 164 -19.10 9.75 14.01
N VAL A 165 -18.89 8.47 14.31
CA VAL A 165 -18.08 8.00 15.44
C VAL A 165 -16.89 7.18 14.93
N TRP A 166 -15.71 7.46 15.50
CA TRP A 166 -14.45 6.83 15.13
C TRP A 166 -13.83 6.11 16.31
N HIS A 167 -13.26 4.94 16.05
CA HIS A 167 -12.53 4.15 17.02
C HIS A 167 -11.25 3.59 16.38
N ASP A 168 -10.22 3.45 17.19
CA ASP A 168 -8.98 2.80 16.77
C ASP A 168 -9.09 1.29 17.05
N VAL A 169 -8.63 0.48 16.09
CA VAL A 169 -8.51 -0.98 16.19
C VAL A 169 -7.03 -1.31 16.03
N ALA A 170 -6.42 -1.78 17.11
CA ALA A 170 -5.02 -2.20 17.09
C ALA A 170 -4.82 -3.42 16.18
N ALA A 171 -3.74 -3.37 15.40
CA ALA A 171 -3.22 -4.52 14.67
C ALA A 171 -2.18 -5.26 15.54
N HIS A 172 -1.89 -6.50 15.19
CA HIS A 172 -0.81 -7.28 15.78
C HIS A 172 0.24 -7.63 14.73
N TYR A 173 1.50 -7.68 15.17
CA TYR A 173 2.63 -8.07 14.33
C TYR A 173 2.52 -9.54 13.95
N VAL A 174 2.69 -9.84 12.66
CA VAL A 174 2.68 -11.21 12.12
C VAL A 174 4.10 -11.65 11.76
N GLY A 175 4.89 -10.75 11.19
CA GLY A 175 6.19 -11.07 10.65
C GLY A 175 6.66 -10.03 9.63
N THR A 176 7.70 -10.37 8.88
CA THR A 176 8.11 -9.62 7.69
C THR A 176 7.13 -9.83 6.54
N SER A 177 6.97 -8.84 5.66
CA SER A 177 6.18 -8.99 4.43
C SER A 177 6.79 -10.08 3.52
N THR A 178 5.95 -10.94 2.93
CA THR A 178 6.36 -12.07 2.09
C THR A 178 5.89 -11.95 0.65
N GLU A 179 5.63 -10.73 0.15
CA GLU A 179 5.15 -10.49 -1.23
C GLU A 179 6.12 -10.98 -2.32
N ALA A 180 7.34 -11.33 -1.93
CA ALA A 180 8.32 -11.96 -2.80
C ALA A 180 8.54 -13.44 -2.45
N ALA A 181 8.36 -14.31 -3.44
CA ALA A 181 8.55 -15.76 -3.33
C ALA A 181 9.98 -16.15 -2.89
N TYR A 182 10.96 -15.29 -3.13
CA TYR A 182 12.37 -15.51 -2.79
C TYR A 182 12.99 -14.45 -1.88
N ALA A 183 12.19 -13.51 -1.35
CA ALA A 183 12.72 -12.53 -0.39
C ALA A 183 12.96 -13.20 0.95
N ASN A 184 14.23 -13.32 1.32
CA ASN A 184 14.65 -13.87 2.62
C ASN A 184 14.82 -12.79 3.70
N GLN A 185 14.61 -11.52 3.36
CA GLN A 185 14.65 -10.39 4.30
C GLN A 185 13.48 -9.43 3.99
N GLY A 186 12.73 -9.04 5.02
CA GLY A 186 11.64 -8.06 4.86
C GLY A 186 12.02 -6.74 5.50
N ILE A 187 11.88 -5.65 4.73
CA ILE A 187 12.10 -4.27 5.22
C ILE A 187 10.77 -3.62 5.64
N ALA A 188 9.65 -4.15 5.14
CA ALA A 188 8.33 -3.89 5.65
C ALA A 188 7.87 -5.04 6.56
N GLU A 189 7.21 -4.67 7.66
CA GLU A 189 6.52 -5.59 8.55
C GLU A 189 5.08 -5.78 8.12
N LYS A 190 4.57 -7.00 8.26
CA LYS A 190 3.17 -7.34 8.11
C LYS A 190 2.48 -7.30 9.47
N TRP A 191 1.39 -6.55 9.52
CA TRP A 191 0.51 -6.41 10.67
C TRP A 191 -0.92 -6.80 10.28
N GLN A 192 -1.64 -7.43 11.21
CA GLN A 192 -3.00 -7.91 10.99
C GLN A 192 -3.97 -7.32 12.00
N PHE A 193 -5.16 -6.93 11.52
CA PHE A 193 -6.23 -6.45 12.38
C PHE A 193 -7.52 -7.20 12.11
N ILE A 194 -8.37 -7.23 13.14
CA ILE A 194 -9.76 -7.67 13.09
C ILE A 194 -10.53 -6.68 13.97
N SER A 195 -11.52 -5.98 13.41
CA SER A 195 -12.37 -5.08 14.19
C SER A 195 -13.23 -5.88 15.19
N PRO A 196 -13.67 -5.26 16.30
CA PRO A 196 -14.82 -5.78 17.03
C PRO A 196 -16.00 -5.99 16.09
N ALA A 197 -16.83 -6.96 16.43
CA ALA A 197 -17.99 -7.28 15.63
C ALA A 197 -19.08 -6.20 15.76
N PHE A 198 -19.70 -5.82 14.65
CA PHE A 198 -20.70 -4.74 14.58
C PHE A 198 -21.91 -5.15 13.72
N VAL A 199 -22.96 -4.33 13.80
CA VAL A 199 -24.10 -4.36 12.88
C VAL A 199 -24.22 -2.96 12.31
N SER A 200 -24.18 -2.83 10.98
CA SER A 200 -24.36 -1.55 10.30
C SER A 200 -25.06 -1.74 8.97
N SER A 201 -25.89 -0.77 8.61
CA SER A 201 -26.45 -0.60 7.26
C SER A 201 -25.76 0.54 6.49
N GLN A 202 -24.85 1.27 7.12
CA GLN A 202 -24.13 2.40 6.55
C GLN A 202 -22.79 1.95 5.94
N PRO A 203 -22.27 2.67 4.94
CA PRO A 203 -20.89 2.51 4.49
C PRO A 203 -19.91 2.67 5.65
N LEU A 204 -18.90 1.81 5.67
CA LEU A 204 -17.81 1.86 6.63
C LEU A 204 -16.72 2.80 6.07
N ARG A 205 -16.05 3.52 6.96
CA ARG A 205 -14.86 4.31 6.62
C ARG A 205 -13.68 3.81 7.44
N LEU A 206 -12.50 3.71 6.84
CA LEU A 206 -11.29 3.42 7.61
C LEU A 206 -10.03 4.04 7.01
N ALA A 207 -9.04 4.26 7.86
CA ALA A 207 -7.68 4.61 7.48
C ALA A 207 -6.70 3.77 8.31
N ALA A 208 -5.59 3.35 7.71
CA ALA A 208 -4.51 2.70 8.46
C ALA A 208 -3.60 3.75 9.10
N TYR A 209 -3.12 3.48 10.31
CA TYR A 209 -2.18 4.35 11.02
C TYR A 209 -0.96 3.56 11.50
N TYR A 210 0.17 4.27 11.55
CA TYR A 210 1.40 3.85 12.21
C TYR A 210 1.91 5.03 13.04
N ARG A 211 1.98 4.85 14.36
CA ARG A 211 2.60 5.79 15.30
C ARG A 211 3.96 5.25 15.69
N ASP A 212 5.01 6.01 15.39
CA ASP A 212 6.34 5.77 15.92
C ASP A 212 6.40 6.34 17.35
N LEU A 213 6.40 5.47 18.35
CA LEU A 213 6.36 5.90 19.76
C LEU A 213 7.73 6.42 20.24
N THR A 214 8.78 6.22 19.45
CA THR A 214 10.12 6.74 19.76
C THR A 214 10.26 8.19 19.30
N SER A 215 9.82 8.52 18.08
CA SER A 215 9.88 9.90 17.57
C SER A 215 8.64 10.73 17.88
N GLY A 216 7.49 10.08 18.13
CA GLY A 216 6.18 10.71 18.26
C GLY A 216 5.48 10.98 16.92
N ASP A 217 6.09 10.59 15.80
CA ASP A 217 5.49 10.79 14.47
C ASP A 217 4.31 9.86 14.23
N THR A 218 3.34 10.33 13.45
CA THR A 218 2.20 9.52 13.01
C THR A 218 2.08 9.55 11.49
N TYR A 219 2.04 8.36 10.92
CA TYR A 219 1.87 8.11 9.50
C TYR A 219 0.47 7.55 9.24
N TRP A 220 -0.13 7.97 8.14
CA TRP A 220 -1.47 7.56 7.75
C TRP A 220 -1.45 6.98 6.34
N ASP A 221 -2.22 5.92 6.12
CA ASP A 221 -2.76 5.58 4.81
C ASP A 221 -4.28 5.76 4.89
N ASN A 222 -4.74 6.94 4.44
CA ASN A 222 -6.12 7.38 4.47
C ASN A 222 -6.63 7.72 3.07
N ASN A 223 -6.13 7.01 2.04
CA ASN A 223 -6.62 7.14 0.67
C ASN A 223 -6.68 8.60 0.17
N PHE A 224 -5.53 9.28 0.21
CA PHE A 224 -5.40 10.69 -0.18
C PHE A 224 -6.28 11.67 0.62
N GLY A 225 -6.67 11.30 1.84
CA GLY A 225 -7.55 12.10 2.70
C GLY A 225 -9.04 11.78 2.59
N ASN A 226 -9.43 10.81 1.76
CA ASN A 226 -10.84 10.42 1.58
C ASN A 226 -11.30 9.30 2.52
N ASP A 227 -10.36 8.64 3.20
CA ASP A 227 -10.53 7.34 3.84
C ASP A 227 -10.91 6.23 2.83
N TYR A 228 -10.76 4.97 3.23
CA TYR A 228 -11.23 3.84 2.45
C TYR A 228 -12.71 3.59 2.74
N LEU A 229 -13.51 3.41 1.68
CA LEU A 229 -14.93 3.09 1.77
C LEU A 229 -15.18 1.60 1.59
N LEU A 230 -15.79 0.97 2.60
CA LEU A 230 -16.22 -0.44 2.53
C LEU A 230 -17.75 -0.53 2.63
N SER A 231 -18.33 -1.45 1.89
CA SER A 231 -19.72 -1.83 2.13
C SER A 231 -19.81 -2.64 3.44
N PRO A 232 -20.88 -2.45 4.24
CA PRO A 232 -21.14 -3.30 5.40
C PRO A 232 -21.55 -4.73 4.99
N GLN A 233 -21.76 -4.97 3.68
CA GLN A 233 -22.02 -6.31 3.16
C GLN A 233 -20.75 -7.17 3.14
N PRO A 234 -20.87 -8.47 3.44
CA PRO A 234 -19.73 -9.37 3.46
C PRO A 234 -19.10 -9.48 2.06
N ASN A 235 -17.81 -9.77 2.03
CA ASN A 235 -16.96 -9.84 0.83
C ASN A 235 -16.72 -8.51 0.12
N SER A 236 -17.15 -7.37 0.67
CA SER A 236 -16.65 -6.06 0.24
C SER A 236 -15.18 -5.95 0.60
N ARG A 237 -14.36 -5.44 -0.34
CA ARG A 237 -12.90 -5.32 -0.18
C ARG A 237 -12.41 -3.96 -0.66
N VAL A 238 -11.33 -3.51 -0.04
CA VAL A 238 -10.51 -2.37 -0.47
C VAL A 238 -9.03 -2.74 -0.36
N ARG A 239 -8.18 -2.09 -1.14
CA ARG A 239 -6.72 -2.18 -1.03
C ARG A 239 -6.07 -0.82 -0.86
#